data_AF-W7EYQ6-F1
#
_entry.id   AF-W7EYQ6-F1
#
_cell.length_a   1.000
_cell.length_b   1.000
_cell.length_c   1.000
_cell.angle_alpha   90.00
_cell.angle_beta   90.00
_cell.angle_gamma   90.00
#
_symmetry.space_group_name_H-M   'P 1'
#
loop_
_entity.id
_entity.type
_entity.pdbx_description
1 polymer ?
#
loop_
_entity_poly.entity_id
_entity_poly.type
_entity_poly.pdbx_seq_one_letter_code
_entity_poly.pdbx_strand_id
1 'polypeptide(L)' 'MSISINCVVLALDEIFSFSWNSIISYILILLFNKKYAFTKQCIDNCVNYFLRFENYQDVLSINWHKSLLTLVHNYRGKT' A
#
# COMPACT_ATOMS: atom_id res chain seq x y z
N MET A 1 16.30 -10.44 3.30
CA MET A 1 16.27 -9.42 4.36
C MET A 1 14.95 -9.50 5.11
N SER A 2 15.02 -9.75 6.42
CA SER A 2 13.90 -9.63 7.37
C SER A 2 13.81 -8.18 7.83
N ILE A 3 12.66 -7.55 7.62
CA ILE A 3 12.37 -6.18 8.08
C ILE A 3 11.34 -6.30 9.20
N SER A 4 11.51 -5.57 10.29
CA SER A 4 10.55 -5.55 11.38
C SER A 4 9.23 -4.89 10.94
N ILE A 5 8.10 -5.39 11.45
CA ILE A 5 6.79 -4.86 11.08
C ILE A 5 6.63 -3.38 11.47
N ASN A 6 7.20 -2.96 12.60
CA ASN A 6 7.15 -1.57 13.06
C ASN A 6 7.85 -0.62 12.06
N CYS A 7 9.00 -1.00 11.52
CA CYS A 7 9.67 -0.21 10.50
C CYS A 7 8.86 -0.12 9.20
N VAL A 8 8.13 -1.19 8.84
CA VAL A 8 7.25 -1.19 7.66
C VAL A 8 6.07 -0.24 7.85
N VAL A 9 5.44 -0.26 9.03
CA VAL A 9 4.30 0.63 9.33
C VAL A 9 4.74 2.10 9.29
N LEU A 10 5.86 2.44 9.92
CA LEU A 10 6.40 3.81 9.87
C LEU A 10 6.72 4.26 8.44
N ALA A 11 7.34 3.38 7.64
CA ALA A 11 7.64 3.68 6.24
C ALA A 11 6.37 3.90 5.40
N LEU A 12 5.28 3.16 5.68
CA LEU A 12 4.00 3.35 4.99
C LEU A 12 3.40 4.74 5.29
N ASP A 13 3.42 5.17 6.55
CA ASP A 13 2.91 6.49 6.94
C ASP A 13 3.71 7.63 6.29
N GLU A 14 5.04 7.50 6.18
CA GLU A 14 5.87 8.43 5.42
C GLU A 14 5.53 8.41 3.92
N ILE A 15 5.36 7.21 3.33
CA ILE A 15 4.98 7.04 1.93
C ILE A 15 3.67 7.77 1.60
N PHE A 16 2.69 7.75 2.50
CA PHE A 16 1.41 8.43 2.30
C PHE A 16 1.49 9.96 2.33
N SER A 17 2.59 10.50 2.84
CA SER A 17 2.86 11.95 2.85
C SER A 17 3.54 12.43 1.57
N PHE A 18 4.15 11.54 0.79
CA PHE A 18 4.83 11.90 -0.46
C PHE A 18 3.85 12.06 -1.63
N SER A 19 4.23 12.91 -2.59
CA SER A 19 3.57 13.00 -3.88
C SER A 19 3.65 11.67 -4.62
N TRP A 20 2.55 11.27 -5.27
CA TRP A 20 2.48 9.98 -5.96
C TRP A 20 3.55 9.83 -7.04
N ASN A 21 4.16 8.64 -7.09
CA ASN A 21 5.12 8.24 -8.10
C ASN A 21 4.95 6.73 -8.40
N SER A 22 5.22 6.33 -9.65
CA SER A 22 5.28 4.95 -10.12
C SER A 22 6.16 4.04 -9.25
N ILE A 23 7.26 4.58 -8.71
CA ILE A 23 8.21 3.84 -7.86
C ILE A 23 7.58 3.49 -6.51
N ILE A 24 6.81 4.42 -5.92
CA ILE A 24 6.10 4.19 -4.66
C ILE A 24 5.15 3.00 -4.78
N SER A 25 4.43 2.91 -5.90
CA SER A 25 3.54 1.79 -6.17
C SER A 25 4.27 0.45 -6.24
N TYR A 26 5.50 0.43 -6.78
CA TYR A 26 6.34 -0.76 -6.80
C TYR A 26 6.83 -1.16 -5.40
N ILE A 27 7.22 -0.19 -4.58
CA ILE A 27 7.63 -0.43 -3.18
C ILE A 27 6.46 -1.01 -2.38
N LEU A 28 5.25 -0.47 -2.54
CA LEU A 28 4.03 -0.98 -1.90
C LEU A 28 3.76 -2.45 -2.25
N ILE A 29 3.93 -2.84 -3.51
CA ILE A 29 3.81 -4.25 -3.93
C ILE A 29 4.79 -5.13 -3.16
N LEU A 30 6.05 -4.72 -3.04
CA LEU A 30 7.08 -5.48 -2.33
C LEU A 30 6.76 -5.62 -0.83
N LEU A 31 6.27 -4.56 -0.19
CA LEU A 31 5.89 -4.57 1.22
C LEU A 31 4.67 -5.45 1.46
N PHE A 32 3.63 -5.35 0.63
CA PHE A 32 2.43 -6.17 0.76
C PHE A 32 2.69 -7.65 0.45
N ASN A 33 3.62 -7.96 -0.45
CA ASN A 33 4.01 -9.35 -0.74
C ASN A 33 4.68 -10.06 0.44
N LYS A 34 5.20 -9.31 1.43
CA LYS A 34 5.77 -9.91 2.65
C LYS A 34 4.71 -10.50 3.60
N LYS A 35 3.41 -10.21 3.38
CA LYS A 35 2.29 -10.76 4.16
C LYS A 35 2.45 -10.57 5.67
N TYR A 36 2.94 -9.40 6.08
CA TYR A 36 2.99 -9.01 7.49
C TYR A 36 1.58 -9.00 8.09
N ALA A 37 1.43 -9.34 9.38
CA ALA A 37 0.16 -9.22 10.10
C ALA A 37 -0.12 -7.74 10.45
N PHE A 38 -0.61 -6.96 9.48
CA PHE A 38 -0.97 -5.56 9.72
C PHE A 38 -2.18 -5.44 10.65
N THR A 39 -2.17 -4.39 11.47
CA THR A 39 -3.34 -4.00 12.26
C THR A 39 -4.43 -3.43 11.35
N LYS A 40 -5.69 -3.49 11.78
CA LYS A 40 -6.81 -2.92 11.01
C LYS A 40 -6.59 -1.44 10.68
N GLN A 41 -6.09 -0.66 11.64
CA GLN A 41 -5.74 0.75 11.45
C GLN A 41 -4.75 0.99 10.30
N CYS A 42 -3.72 0.14 10.18
CA CYS A 42 -2.75 0.25 9.09
C CYS A 42 -3.39 -0.03 7.73
N ILE A 43 -4.29 -1.03 7.67
CA ILE A 43 -5.05 -1.34 6.46
C ILE A 43 -5.98 -0.17 6.09
N ASP A 44 -6.68 0.42 7.08
CA ASP A 44 -7.55 1.57 6.87
C ASP A 44 -6.78 2.78 6.32
N ASN A 45 -5.57 3.04 6.86
CA ASN A 45 -4.67 4.08 6.32
C ASN A 45 -4.26 3.79 4.87
N CYS A 46 -3.93 2.54 4.55
CA CYS A 46 -3.61 2.15 3.17
C CYS A 46 -4.80 2.37 2.24
N VAL A 47 -6.03 2.01 2.66
CA VAL A 47 -7.24 2.23 1.88
C VAL A 47 -7.48 3.73 1.68
N ASN A 48 -7.35 4.53 2.74
CA ASN A 48 -7.45 5.99 2.66
C ASN A 48 -6.44 6.61 1.68
N TYR A 49 -5.22 6.07 1.60
CA TYR A 49 -4.25 6.48 0.59
C TYR A 49 -4.75 6.20 -0.83
N PHE A 50 -5.29 5.02 -1.11
CA PHE A 50 -5.83 4.68 -2.43
C PHE A 50 -7.07 5.51 -2.79
N LEU A 51 -7.92 5.86 -1.82
CA LEU A 51 -9.10 6.72 -2.05
C LEU A 51 -8.73 8.12 -2.55
N ARG A 52 -7.55 8.65 -2.21
CA ARG A 52 -7.08 9.95 -2.75
C ARG A 52 -6.97 9.96 -4.28
N PHE A 53 -6.84 8.79 -4.90
CA PHE A 53 -6.71 8.66 -6.35
C PHE A 53 -8.05 8.49 -7.08
N GLU A 54 -9.19 8.53 -6.37
CA GLU A 54 -10.52 8.43 -6.99
C GLU A 54 -10.79 9.57 -7.97
N ASN A 55 -10.37 10.80 -7.61
CA ASN A 55 -10.52 11.99 -8.46
C ASN A 55 -9.24 12.34 -9.23
N TYR A 56 -8.31 11.40 -9.38
CA TYR A 56 -7.05 11.65 -10.07
C TYR A 56 -7.28 11.78 -11.58
N GLN A 57 -6.91 12.92 -12.16
CA GLN A 57 -7.16 13.20 -13.59
C GLN A 57 -6.16 12.49 -14.53
N ASP A 58 -5.00 12.08 -14.02
CA ASP A 58 -3.96 11.45 -14.83
C ASP A 58 -4.10 9.93 -14.92
N VAL A 59 -3.48 9.38 -15.97
CA VAL A 59 -3.40 7.93 -16.19
C VAL A 59 -2.56 7.28 -15.09
N LEU A 60 -3.20 6.47 -14.25
CA LEU A 60 -2.54 5.67 -13.23
C LEU A 60 -1.70 4.56 -13.87
N SER A 61 -0.54 4.30 -13.27
CA SER A 61 0.36 3.25 -13.76
C SER A 61 -0.15 1.85 -13.46
N ILE A 62 0.25 0.85 -14.25
CA ILE A 62 -0.09 -0.55 -14.01
C ILE A 62 0.38 -1.05 -12.63
N ASN A 63 1.47 -0.48 -12.11
CA ASN A 63 1.98 -0.80 -10.78
C ASN A 63 1.04 -0.34 -9.68
N TRP A 64 0.30 0.75 -9.88
CA TRP A 64 -0.71 1.20 -8.91
C TRP A 64 -1.87 0.21 -8.82
N HIS A 65 -2.37 -0.26 -9.97
CA HIS A 65 -3.42 -1.29 -9.98
C HIS A 65 -2.93 -2.62 -9.37
N LYS A 66 -1.68 -3.00 -9.65
CA LYS A 66 -1.05 -4.18 -9.05
C LYS A 66 -0.88 -4.04 -7.53
N SER A 67 -0.49 -2.86 -7.02
CA SER A 67 -0.33 -2.65 -5.57
C SER A 67 -1.67 -2.76 -4.83
N LEU A 68 -2.73 -2.21 -5.38
CA LEU A 68 -4.09 -2.35 -4.86
C LEU A 68 -4.56 -3.80 -4.89
N LEU A 69 -4.32 -4.52 -6.00
CA LEU A 69 -4.65 -5.94 -6.09
C LEU A 69 -3.91 -6.77 -5.04
N THR A 70 -2.62 -6.52 -4.83
CA THR A 70 -1.83 -7.23 -3.81
C THR A 70 -2.33 -6.93 -2.40
N LEU A 71 -2.72 -5.68 -2.11
CA LEU A 71 -3.34 -5.32 -0.85
C LEU A 71 -4.62 -6.14 -0.61
N VAL A 72 -5.55 -6.11 -1.57
CA VAL A 72 -6.81 -6.84 -1.44
C VAL A 72 -6.56 -8.35 -1.38
N HIS A 73 -5.69 -8.91 -2.21
CA HIS A 73 -5.44 -10.35 -2.22
C HIS A 73 -4.87 -10.88 -0.90
N ASN A 74 -3.95 -10.13 -0.28
CA ASN A 74 -3.28 -10.58 0.94
C ASN A 74 -4.03 -10.21 2.22
N TYR A 75 -4.79 -9.12 2.23
CA TYR A 75 -5.40 -8.55 3.43
C TYR A 75 -6.93 -8.58 3.44
N ARG A 76 -7.58 -9.01 2.35
CA ARG A 76 -9.00 -9.32 2.38
C ARG A 76 -9.22 -10.41 3.41
N GLY A 77 -10.01 -10.09 4.44
CA GLY A 77 -10.38 -11.04 5.47
C GLY A 77 -10.87 -12.33 4.81
N LYS A 78 -10.17 -13.43 5.07
CA LYS A 78 -10.75 -14.77 4.87
C LYS A 78 -11.88 -14.88 5.88
N THR A 79 -13.07 -14.43 5.49
CA THR A 79 -14.33 -14.93 6.05
C THR A 79 -14.44 -16.41 5.74
#